data_AF-A0A6I2M2S9-F1
#
_entry.id   AF-A0A6I2M2S9-F1
#
_cell.length_a   1.000
_cell.length_b   1.000
_cell.length_c   1.000
_cell.angle_alpha   90.00
_cell.angle_beta   90.00
_cell.angle_gamma   90.00
#
_symmetry.space_group_name_H-M   'P 1'
#
loop_
_entity.id
_entity.type
_entity.pdbx_description
1 polymer ?
#
loop_
_entity_poly.entity_id
_entity_poly.type
_entity_poly.pdbx_seq_one_letter_code
_entity_poly.pdbx_strand_id
1 'polypeptide(L)'
;MFNFLTEDELSWIRGVLSDYEPGQVSPSYIHKKKTEYERNRNKDIVRKVLDDLRGKMMKVTPQELLKLRDKNEREQQGIVNFSGIYIIHNCVEDIYYVGQAERVFDRAYVHFVIDKGNPVVYKDYSLGDKIIISLIPLENTSYDSLNELEDNAIRAYDSFQNGYNRMPGNILDKPIFRNDDYRKVSDFILDRIIGTELFSTLTTNNKRLSFIGQLSREFELPNNPDFHRNFHTAIKNYQKVNKKKKK
;
A
#
# COMPACT_ATOMS: atom_id res chain seq x y z
N MET A 1 -10.70 -22.97 23.03
CA MET A 1 -10.18 -24.13 22.30
C MET A 1 -10.70 -24.04 20.87
N PHE A 2 -9.82 -23.88 19.89
CA PHE A 2 -10.14 -23.95 18.48
C PHE A 2 -10.52 -25.39 18.13
N ASN A 3 -11.69 -25.59 17.52
CA ASN A 3 -12.17 -26.92 17.12
C ASN A 3 -12.69 -26.93 15.68
N PHE A 4 -12.01 -26.21 14.79
CA PHE A 4 -12.43 -26.04 13.39
C PHE A 4 -11.55 -26.78 12.38
N LEU A 5 -10.56 -27.55 12.86
CA LEU A 5 -9.65 -28.38 12.05
C LEU A 5 -9.69 -29.82 12.56
N THR A 6 -9.67 -30.79 11.64
CA THR A 6 -9.53 -32.22 11.97
C THR A 6 -8.06 -32.60 12.13
N GLU A 7 -7.75 -33.74 12.75
CA GLU A 7 -6.35 -34.19 12.88
C GLU A 7 -5.69 -34.48 11.53
N ASP A 8 -6.42 -34.95 10.52
CA ASP A 8 -5.87 -35.14 9.17
C ASP A 8 -5.48 -33.80 8.53
N GLU A 9 -6.32 -32.78 8.70
CA GLU A 9 -6.03 -31.42 8.23
C GLU A 9 -4.83 -30.82 8.98
N LEU A 10 -4.75 -31.04 10.30
CA LEU A 10 -3.62 -30.59 11.12
C LEU A 10 -2.32 -31.30 10.73
N SER A 11 -2.36 -32.61 10.49
CA SER A 11 -1.22 -33.40 10.03
C SER A 11 -0.69 -32.85 8.70
N TRP A 12 -1.58 -32.55 7.74
CA TRP A 12 -1.21 -31.92 6.48
C TRP A 12 -0.58 -30.54 6.69
N ILE A 13 -1.19 -29.66 7.50
CA ILE A 13 -0.66 -28.33 7.80
C ILE A 13 0.75 -28.41 8.42
N ARG A 14 0.94 -29.28 9.42
CA ARG A 14 2.23 -29.51 10.07
C ARG A 14 3.27 -29.98 9.06
N GLY A 15 2.91 -30.91 8.18
CA GLY A 15 3.77 -31.39 7.10
C GLY A 15 4.22 -30.27 6.17
N VAL A 16 3.29 -29.45 5.67
CA VAL A 16 3.60 -28.33 4.76
C VAL A 16 4.50 -27.27 5.42
N LEU A 17 4.27 -26.95 6.69
CA LEU A 17 5.00 -25.89 7.40
C LEU A 17 6.33 -26.34 8.01
N SER A 18 6.67 -27.63 7.90
CA SER A 18 7.85 -28.23 8.54
C SER A 18 9.19 -27.94 7.84
N ASP A 19 9.16 -27.54 6.56
CA ASP A 19 10.35 -27.30 5.73
C ASP A 19 11.01 -25.93 5.98
N TYR A 20 10.64 -25.26 7.08
CA TYR A 20 11.26 -23.99 7.49
C TYR A 20 12.63 -24.24 8.12
N GLU A 21 13.66 -23.64 7.53
CA GLU A 21 15.02 -23.66 8.05
C GLU A 21 15.39 -22.27 8.59
N PRO A 22 15.77 -22.16 9.88
CA PRO A 22 16.28 -20.91 10.44
C PRO A 22 17.49 -20.38 9.66
N GLY A 23 17.51 -19.08 9.41
CA GLY A 23 18.62 -18.40 8.73
C GLY A 23 18.50 -18.33 7.20
N GLN A 24 17.50 -18.99 6.60
CA GLN A 24 17.17 -18.75 5.18
C GLN A 24 16.71 -17.31 4.95
N VAL A 25 17.02 -16.79 3.75
CA VAL A 25 16.58 -15.46 3.36
C VAL A 25 15.08 -15.47 3.15
N SER A 26 14.37 -14.59 3.86
CA SER A 26 12.90 -14.51 3.81
C SER A 26 12.40 -14.28 2.36
N PRO A 27 11.37 -14.99 1.90
CA PRO A 27 10.76 -14.78 0.58
C PRO A 27 10.32 -13.33 0.35
N SER A 28 9.83 -12.66 1.40
CA SER A 28 9.46 -11.24 1.33
C SER A 28 10.66 -10.34 1.03
N TYR A 29 11.84 -10.66 1.57
CA TYR A 29 13.06 -9.91 1.30
C TYR A 29 13.50 -10.09 -0.16
N ILE A 30 13.51 -11.33 -0.65
CA ILE A 30 13.86 -11.64 -2.04
C ILE A 30 12.91 -10.93 -3.00
N HIS A 31 11.59 -11.04 -2.76
CA HIS A 31 10.57 -10.35 -3.55
C HIS A 31 10.81 -8.84 -3.56
N LYS A 32 11.00 -8.22 -2.38
CA LYS A 32 11.27 -6.80 -2.28
C LYS A 32 12.48 -6.39 -3.11
N LYS A 33 13.60 -7.12 -3.00
CA LYS A 33 14.83 -6.77 -3.72
C LYS A 33 14.70 -6.92 -5.23
N LYS A 34 14.02 -7.97 -5.69
CA LYS A 34 13.74 -8.17 -7.12
C LYS A 34 12.86 -7.05 -7.66
N THR A 35 11.77 -6.71 -6.96
CA THR A 35 10.85 -5.63 -7.35
C THR A 35 11.55 -4.26 -7.34
N GLU A 36 12.36 -3.96 -6.32
CA GLU A 36 13.15 -2.72 -6.25
C GLU A 36 14.09 -2.61 -7.46
N TYR A 37 14.80 -3.68 -7.80
CA TYR A 37 15.71 -3.73 -8.94
C TYR A 37 14.98 -3.50 -10.27
N GLU A 38 13.89 -4.23 -10.52
CA GLU A 38 13.12 -4.13 -11.77
C GLU A 38 12.52 -2.74 -11.95
N ARG A 39 11.90 -2.18 -10.90
CA ARG A 39 11.29 -0.84 -10.96
C ARG A 39 12.33 0.27 -11.12
N ASN A 40 13.48 0.17 -10.43
CA ASN A 40 14.57 1.12 -10.60
C ASN A 40 15.17 1.07 -12.02
N ARG A 41 15.29 -0.12 -12.61
CA ARG A 41 15.76 -0.28 -14.00
C ARG A 41 14.83 0.38 -15.01
N ASN A 42 13.53 0.39 -14.74
CA ASN A 42 12.51 0.91 -15.65
C ASN A 42 12.07 2.36 -15.35
N LYS A 43 12.67 3.02 -14.35
CA LYS A 43 12.18 4.31 -13.83
C LYS A 43 12.08 5.40 -14.89
N ASP A 44 12.99 5.44 -15.86
CA ASP A 44 12.99 6.46 -16.92
C ASP A 44 11.88 6.23 -17.95
N ILE A 45 11.54 4.96 -18.22
CA ILE A 45 10.40 4.59 -19.07
C ILE A 45 9.11 5.01 -18.37
N VAL A 46 8.99 4.68 -17.08
CA VAL A 46 7.85 5.09 -16.26
C VAL A 46 7.74 6.61 -16.22
N ARG A 47 8.84 7.34 -16.06
CA ARG A 47 8.86 8.81 -16.04
C ARG A 47 8.25 9.39 -17.30
N LYS A 48 8.65 8.89 -18.48
CA LYS A 48 8.09 9.34 -19.77
C LYS A 48 6.58 9.11 -19.85
N VAL A 49 6.12 7.90 -19.50
CA VAL A 49 4.68 7.57 -19.50
C VAL A 49 3.90 8.47 -18.54
N LEU A 50 4.41 8.70 -17.33
CA LEU A 50 3.77 9.56 -16.36
C LEU A 50 3.77 11.03 -16.79
N ASP A 51 4.84 11.54 -17.41
CA ASP A 51 4.87 12.91 -17.91
C ASP A 51 3.89 13.12 -19.09
N ASP A 52 3.76 12.14 -19.98
CA ASP A 52 2.75 12.17 -21.06
C ASP A 52 1.32 12.19 -20.49
N LEU A 53 1.07 11.40 -19.44
CA LEU A 53 -0.20 11.43 -18.71
C LEU A 53 -0.40 12.78 -18.04
N ARG A 54 0.60 13.29 -17.29
CA ARG A 54 0.54 14.60 -16.64
C ARG A 54 0.24 15.73 -17.63
N GLY A 55 0.73 15.63 -18.86
CA GLY A 55 0.43 16.60 -19.93
C GLY A 55 -1.05 16.68 -20.30
N LYS A 56 -1.80 15.60 -20.07
CA LYS A 56 -3.23 15.45 -20.41
C LYS A 56 -4.16 15.57 -19.20
N MET A 57 -3.63 15.39 -18.00
CA MET A 57 -4.38 15.40 -16.74
C MET A 57 -4.47 16.81 -16.13
N MET A 58 -5.38 16.95 -15.17
CA MET A 58 -5.56 18.18 -14.40
C MET A 58 -4.27 18.57 -13.65
N LYS A 59 -3.89 19.84 -13.81
CA LYS A 59 -2.85 20.50 -13.03
C LYS A 59 -3.46 21.67 -12.30
N VAL A 60 -3.09 21.83 -11.03
CA VAL A 60 -3.60 22.90 -10.18
C VAL A 60 -2.46 23.53 -9.40
N THR A 61 -2.61 24.80 -9.08
CA THR A 61 -1.82 25.52 -8.08
C THR A 61 -2.29 25.15 -6.67
N PRO A 62 -1.50 25.44 -5.61
CA PRO A 62 -1.96 25.27 -4.24
C PRO A 62 -3.28 26.01 -3.94
N GLN A 63 -3.45 27.22 -4.48
CA GLN A 63 -4.65 28.04 -4.26
C GLN A 63 -5.90 27.43 -4.91
N GLU A 64 -5.77 26.92 -6.14
CA GLU A 64 -6.85 26.18 -6.81
C GLU A 64 -7.17 24.90 -6.05
N LEU A 65 -6.16 24.15 -5.60
CA LEU A 65 -6.35 22.93 -4.83
C LEU A 65 -7.07 23.17 -3.50
N LEU A 66 -6.79 24.29 -2.82
CA LEU A 66 -7.48 24.69 -1.59
C LEU A 66 -8.97 24.98 -1.83
N LYS A 67 -9.33 25.57 -2.99
CA LYS A 67 -10.74 25.73 -3.39
C LYS A 67 -11.38 24.39 -3.72
N LEU A 68 -10.70 23.58 -4.53
CA LEU A 68 -11.12 22.23 -4.93
C LEU A 68 -11.08 21.21 -3.78
N ARG A 69 -10.76 21.61 -2.55
CA ARG A 69 -10.99 20.78 -1.36
C ARG A 69 -12.47 20.78 -0.98
N ASP A 70 -13.17 21.88 -1.24
CA ASP A 70 -14.62 21.96 -1.01
C ASP A 70 -15.36 21.05 -2.00
N LYS A 71 -16.35 20.30 -1.50
CA LYS A 71 -17.10 19.34 -2.31
C LYS A 71 -18.01 20.07 -3.31
N ASN A 72 -18.69 21.13 -2.88
CA ASN A 72 -19.64 21.86 -3.72
C ASN A 72 -18.89 22.58 -4.84
N GLU A 73 -17.76 23.20 -4.54
CA GLU A 73 -16.90 23.86 -5.55
C GLU A 73 -16.43 22.88 -6.63
N ARG A 74 -16.01 21.67 -6.24
CA ARG A 74 -15.65 20.61 -7.20
C ARG A 74 -16.85 20.16 -8.04
N GLU A 75 -17.97 19.87 -7.40
CA GLU A 75 -19.15 19.33 -8.08
C GLU A 75 -19.78 20.34 -9.05
N GLN A 76 -19.77 21.64 -8.71
CA GLN A 76 -20.17 22.72 -9.62
C GLN A 76 -19.32 22.77 -10.89
N GLN A 77 -18.06 22.34 -10.81
CA GLN A 77 -17.13 22.23 -11.94
C GLN A 77 -17.18 20.85 -12.62
N GLY A 78 -18.09 19.96 -12.20
CA GLY A 78 -18.19 18.60 -12.72
C GLY A 78 -17.02 17.69 -12.31
N ILE A 79 -16.27 18.07 -11.28
CA ILE A 79 -15.08 17.33 -10.81
C ILE A 79 -15.49 16.38 -9.68
N VAL A 80 -15.27 15.10 -9.90
CA VAL A 80 -15.45 14.07 -8.86
C VAL A 80 -14.09 13.74 -8.24
N ASN A 81 -14.07 13.56 -6.92
CA ASN A 81 -12.86 13.10 -6.23
C ASN A 81 -12.59 11.62 -6.56
N PHE A 82 -11.33 11.24 -6.71
CA PHE A 82 -10.95 9.94 -7.25
C PHE A 82 -9.78 9.31 -6.49
N SER A 83 -9.61 8.01 -6.74
CA SER A 83 -8.46 7.23 -6.29
C SER A 83 -7.32 7.38 -7.28
N GLY A 84 -6.13 7.75 -6.83
CA GLY A 84 -4.97 7.96 -7.69
C GLY A 84 -3.75 8.49 -6.95
N ILE A 85 -2.85 9.12 -7.70
CA ILE A 85 -1.70 9.84 -7.14
C ILE A 85 -1.79 11.34 -7.37
N TYR A 86 -1.09 12.09 -6.53
CA TYR A 86 -0.78 13.49 -6.73
C TYR A 86 0.73 13.68 -6.73
N ILE A 87 1.21 14.52 -7.64
CA ILE A 87 2.62 14.87 -7.79
C ILE A 87 2.75 16.37 -7.55
N ILE A 88 3.40 16.75 -6.47
CA ILE A 88 3.73 18.15 -6.15
C ILE A 88 5.12 18.42 -6.72
N HIS A 89 5.22 19.38 -7.62
CA HIS A 89 6.46 19.80 -8.25
C HIS A 89 6.80 21.21 -7.78
N ASN A 90 7.91 21.35 -7.07
CA ASN A 90 8.52 22.67 -6.84
C ASN A 90 9.30 23.03 -8.11
N CYS A 91 8.81 24.02 -8.86
CA CYS A 91 9.41 24.44 -10.11
C CYS A 91 10.67 25.31 -9.93
N VAL A 92 10.96 25.77 -8.72
CA VAL A 92 12.16 26.57 -8.41
C VAL A 92 13.37 25.66 -8.28
N GLU A 93 13.24 24.61 -7.47
CA GLU A 93 14.32 23.66 -7.19
C GLU A 93 14.28 22.40 -8.07
N ASP A 94 13.23 22.25 -8.90
CA ASP A 94 12.94 21.05 -9.71
C ASP A 94 12.91 19.74 -8.91
N ILE A 95 12.32 19.80 -7.71
CA ILE A 95 12.13 18.63 -6.84
C ILE A 95 10.66 18.27 -6.66
N TYR A 96 10.43 17.00 -6.30
CA TYR A 96 9.10 16.39 -6.36
C TYR A 96 8.68 15.79 -5.02
N TYR A 97 7.37 15.78 -4.78
CA TYR A 97 6.70 14.92 -3.81
C TYR A 97 5.65 14.10 -4.56
N VAL A 98 5.56 12.81 -4.25
CA VAL A 98 4.53 11.92 -4.78
C VAL A 98 3.74 11.34 -3.61
N GLY A 99 2.41 11.35 -3.70
CA GLY A 99 1.57 10.63 -2.75
C GLY A 99 0.37 9.99 -3.43
N GLN A 100 -0.19 8.96 -2.81
CA GLN A 100 -1.47 8.36 -3.21
C GLN A 100 -2.63 8.76 -2.29
N ALA A 101 -3.86 8.61 -2.78
CA ALA A 101 -5.04 8.49 -1.93
C ALA A 101 -6.22 7.85 -2.67
N GLU A 102 -7.19 7.32 -1.91
CA GLU A 102 -8.52 6.98 -2.44
C GLU A 102 -9.35 8.24 -2.76
N ARG A 103 -8.97 9.38 -2.17
CA ARG A 103 -9.58 10.71 -2.35
C ARG A 103 -8.48 11.74 -2.54
N VAL A 104 -7.95 11.81 -3.75
CA VAL A 104 -6.73 12.58 -4.11
C VAL A 104 -6.79 14.04 -3.66
N PHE A 105 -7.88 14.75 -3.93
CA PHE A 105 -7.99 16.16 -3.53
C PHE A 105 -7.89 16.35 -2.02
N ASP A 106 -8.50 15.44 -1.25
CA ASP A 106 -8.57 15.51 0.21
C ASP A 106 -7.22 15.18 0.86
N ARG A 107 -6.32 14.48 0.15
CA ARG A 107 -4.97 14.20 0.66
C ARG A 107 -3.95 15.22 0.18
N ALA A 108 -4.02 15.62 -1.09
CA ALA A 108 -3.09 16.56 -1.69
C ALA A 108 -3.15 17.94 -1.01
N TYR A 109 -4.34 18.47 -0.70
CA TYR A 109 -4.48 19.81 -0.10
C TYR A 109 -3.78 19.94 1.26
N VAL A 110 -3.67 18.83 2.00
CA VAL A 110 -3.12 18.79 3.37
C VAL A 110 -1.67 19.28 3.41
N HIS A 111 -0.93 19.15 2.31
CA HIS A 111 0.44 19.66 2.17
C HIS A 111 0.56 21.18 2.20
N PHE A 112 -0.54 21.90 1.97
CA PHE A 112 -0.60 23.36 1.93
C PHE A 112 -1.34 23.94 3.15
N VAL A 113 -1.48 23.13 4.20
CA VAL A 113 -2.03 23.54 5.49
C VAL A 113 -0.97 23.40 6.56
N ILE A 114 -0.83 24.44 7.38
CA ILE A 114 0.15 24.49 8.47
C ILE A 114 0.07 23.23 9.36
N ASP A 115 1.22 22.62 9.63
CA ASP A 115 1.41 21.46 10.51
C ASP A 115 0.62 20.17 10.19
N LYS A 116 0.12 19.99 8.96
CA LYS A 116 -0.63 18.76 8.62
C LYS A 116 0.04 17.84 7.61
N GLY A 117 0.76 18.39 6.64
CA GLY A 117 1.34 17.64 5.54
C GLY A 117 2.85 17.45 5.67
N ASN A 118 3.53 17.42 4.54
CA ASN A 118 5.00 17.46 4.53
C ASN A 118 5.46 18.87 4.92
N PRO A 119 6.20 19.03 6.04
CA PRO A 119 6.57 20.36 6.54
C PRO A 119 7.53 21.09 5.60
N VAL A 120 8.33 20.37 4.81
CA VAL A 120 9.26 20.98 3.84
C VAL A 120 8.48 21.55 2.65
N VAL A 121 7.53 20.78 2.09
CA VAL A 121 6.64 21.27 1.03
C VAL A 121 5.88 22.52 1.48
N TYR A 122 5.36 22.52 2.72
CA TYR A 122 4.66 23.68 3.26
C TYR A 122 5.58 24.89 3.43
N LYS A 123 6.81 24.67 3.90
CA LYS A 123 7.82 25.73 4.06
C LYS A 123 8.11 26.39 2.71
N ASP A 124 8.42 25.62 1.68
CA ASP A 124 8.79 26.15 0.37
C ASP A 124 7.60 26.89 -0.28
N TYR A 125 6.39 26.31 -0.16
CA TYR A 125 5.14 27.00 -0.50
C TYR A 125 4.99 28.35 0.23
N SER A 126 5.24 28.39 1.53
CA SER A 126 5.09 29.60 2.35
C SER A 126 6.14 30.68 2.04
N LEU A 127 7.29 30.29 1.48
CA LEU A 127 8.33 31.19 0.99
C LEU A 127 8.01 31.75 -0.41
N GLY A 128 6.93 31.29 -1.03
CA GLY A 128 6.47 31.78 -2.33
C GLY A 128 6.98 30.97 -3.52
N ASP A 129 7.55 29.78 -3.30
CA ASP A 129 8.01 28.93 -4.39
C ASP A 129 6.87 28.57 -5.33
N LYS A 130 7.18 28.56 -6.62
CA LYS A 130 6.23 28.17 -7.66
C LYS A 130 5.99 26.66 -7.60
N ILE A 131 4.81 26.26 -7.17
CA ILE A 131 4.40 24.86 -7.03
C ILE A 131 3.28 24.51 -8.01
N ILE A 132 3.41 23.36 -8.68
CA ILE A 132 2.38 22.78 -9.53
C ILE A 132 2.03 21.38 -9.01
N ILE A 133 0.73 21.10 -8.85
CA ILE A 133 0.22 19.79 -8.44
C ILE A 133 -0.43 19.11 -9.65
N SER A 134 0.09 17.97 -10.05
CA SER A 134 -0.52 17.09 -11.07
C SER A 134 -1.34 16.01 -10.39
N LEU A 135 -2.59 15.81 -10.82
CA LEU A 135 -3.50 14.81 -10.23
C LEU A 135 -3.78 13.71 -11.26
N ILE A 136 -3.41 12.47 -10.95
CA ILE A 136 -3.48 11.34 -11.90
C ILE A 136 -4.38 10.24 -11.30
N PRO A 137 -5.56 10.00 -11.87
CA PRO A 137 -6.43 8.89 -11.46
C PRO A 137 -5.75 7.53 -11.71
N LEU A 138 -5.98 6.57 -10.82
CA LEU A 138 -5.45 5.21 -10.97
C LEU A 138 -6.00 4.53 -12.24
N GLU A 139 -7.27 4.75 -12.54
CA GLU A 139 -7.97 4.17 -13.71
C GLU A 139 -7.39 4.62 -15.06
N ASN A 140 -6.63 5.72 -15.09
CA ASN A 140 -5.93 6.21 -16.29
C ASN A 140 -4.52 5.62 -16.42
N THR A 141 -4.16 4.63 -15.60
CA THR A 141 -2.83 3.99 -15.59
C THR A 141 -2.95 2.49 -15.80
N SER A 142 -1.84 1.84 -16.15
CA SER A 142 -1.77 0.38 -16.29
C SER A 142 -1.54 -0.36 -14.97
N TYR A 143 -1.62 0.32 -13.82
CA TYR A 143 -1.30 -0.26 -12.52
C TYR A 143 -2.54 -0.75 -11.80
N ASP A 144 -2.43 -1.90 -11.15
CA ASP A 144 -3.57 -2.53 -10.45
C ASP A 144 -3.83 -1.95 -9.06
N SER A 145 -2.88 -1.17 -8.52
CA SER A 145 -2.98 -0.65 -7.16
C SER A 145 -2.30 0.71 -6.98
N LEU A 146 -2.82 1.47 -6.03
CA LEU A 146 -2.23 2.74 -5.62
C LEU A 146 -0.79 2.60 -5.10
N ASN A 147 -0.49 1.52 -4.36
CA ASN A 147 0.86 1.29 -3.81
C ASN A 147 1.87 1.09 -4.93
N GLU A 148 1.48 0.35 -5.97
CA GLU A 148 2.33 0.11 -7.13
C GLU A 148 2.53 1.36 -7.96
N LEU A 149 1.46 2.11 -8.25
CA LEU A 149 1.55 3.38 -8.95
C LEU A 149 2.42 4.39 -8.18
N GLU A 150 2.23 4.52 -6.87
CA GLU A 150 3.00 5.43 -6.01
C GLU A 150 4.49 5.06 -5.97
N ASP A 151 4.85 3.80 -5.71
CA ASP A 151 6.26 3.38 -5.64
C ASP A 151 6.97 3.59 -6.99
N ASN A 152 6.32 3.25 -8.11
CA ASN A 152 6.88 3.50 -9.44
C ASN A 152 7.05 5.00 -9.72
N ALA A 153 6.07 5.84 -9.33
CA ALA A 153 6.16 7.28 -9.47
C ALA A 153 7.25 7.88 -8.59
N ILE A 154 7.38 7.49 -7.31
CA ILE A 154 8.46 7.97 -6.42
C ILE A 154 9.84 7.70 -7.05
N ARG A 155 10.04 6.52 -7.64
CA ARG A 155 11.29 6.17 -8.32
C ARG A 155 11.50 6.98 -9.61
N ALA A 156 10.46 7.13 -10.42
CA ALA A 156 10.50 7.87 -11.68
C ALA A 156 10.78 9.37 -11.48
N TYR A 157 10.28 9.95 -10.39
CA TYR A 157 10.52 11.36 -10.02
C TYR A 157 11.70 11.54 -9.06
N ASP A 158 12.41 10.46 -8.71
CA ASP A 158 13.48 10.42 -7.72
C ASP A 158 13.16 11.16 -6.41
N SER A 159 11.88 11.14 -6.03
CA SER A 159 11.35 12.04 -5.02
C SER A 159 11.72 11.63 -3.59
N PHE A 160 12.29 10.44 -3.41
CA PHE A 160 12.75 9.93 -2.12
C PHE A 160 14.20 10.29 -1.81
N GLN A 161 15.12 10.13 -2.77
CA GLN A 161 16.53 10.45 -2.55
C GLN A 161 16.79 11.94 -2.74
N ASN A 162 16.18 12.54 -3.77
CA ASN A 162 16.43 13.91 -4.20
C ASN A 162 15.15 14.75 -4.23
N GLY A 163 14.18 14.44 -3.35
CA GLY A 163 12.94 15.18 -3.25
C GLY A 163 12.35 15.19 -1.84
N TYR A 164 11.04 15.42 -1.78
CA TYR A 164 10.35 15.62 -0.51
C TYR A 164 9.87 14.33 0.17
N ASN A 165 9.77 13.21 -0.55
CA ASN A 165 9.32 11.94 0.05
C ASN A 165 10.32 11.46 1.10
N ARG A 166 9.80 10.94 2.21
CA ARG A 166 10.63 10.35 3.28
C ARG A 166 10.66 8.83 3.26
N MET A 167 9.90 8.22 2.35
CA MET A 167 9.79 6.77 2.19
C MET A 167 9.74 6.43 0.69
N PRO A 168 10.31 5.29 0.25
CA PRO A 168 10.39 4.90 -1.17
C PRO A 168 9.09 4.35 -1.76
N GLY A 169 8.01 4.25 -0.98
CA GLY A 169 6.77 3.52 -1.36
C GLY A 169 6.65 2.17 -0.66
N ASN A 170 5.49 1.52 -0.79
CA ASN A 170 5.21 0.24 -0.14
C ASN A 170 5.14 -0.93 -1.14
N ILE A 171 6.14 -1.83 -1.08
CA ILE A 171 6.22 -3.05 -1.91
C ILE A 171 5.59 -4.27 -1.22
N LEU A 172 5.59 -4.31 0.11
CA LEU A 172 5.15 -5.47 0.88
C LEU A 172 3.70 -5.28 1.36
N ASP A 173 2.80 -5.00 0.41
CA ASP A 173 1.38 -4.78 0.67
C ASP A 173 0.51 -6.04 0.49
N LYS A 174 1.09 -7.12 -0.03
CA LYS A 174 0.46 -8.42 -0.25
C LYS A 174 1.22 -9.53 0.48
N PRO A 175 0.55 -10.64 0.86
CA PRO A 175 1.24 -11.82 1.39
C PRO A 175 2.20 -12.42 0.36
N ILE A 176 3.45 -12.60 0.76
CA ILE A 176 4.52 -13.23 -0.03
C ILE A 176 4.90 -14.54 0.66
N PHE A 177 4.17 -15.61 0.32
CA PHE A 177 4.47 -16.95 0.80
C PHE A 177 5.69 -17.54 0.09
N ARG A 178 6.36 -18.48 0.76
CA ARG A 178 7.54 -19.19 0.25
C ARG A 178 7.24 -19.95 -1.04
N ASN A 179 6.09 -20.63 -1.06
CA ASN A 179 5.60 -21.42 -2.17
C ASN A 179 4.06 -21.45 -2.14
N ASP A 180 3.46 -22.12 -3.13
CA ASP A 180 2.01 -22.21 -3.24
C ASP A 180 1.38 -23.07 -2.15
N ASP A 181 2.11 -24.01 -1.55
CA ASP A 181 1.55 -24.85 -0.48
C ASP A 181 1.37 -24.06 0.82
N TYR A 182 2.29 -23.15 1.15
CA TYR A 182 2.11 -22.19 2.25
C TYR A 182 0.90 -21.29 2.01
N ARG A 183 0.67 -20.87 0.77
CA ARG A 183 -0.51 -20.11 0.39
C ARG A 183 -1.78 -20.94 0.61
N LYS A 184 -1.82 -22.19 0.14
CA LYS A 184 -2.95 -23.10 0.35
C LYS A 184 -3.27 -23.30 1.83
N VAL A 185 -2.25 -23.48 2.68
CA VAL A 185 -2.44 -23.59 4.14
C VAL A 185 -3.04 -22.30 4.71
N SER A 186 -2.50 -21.13 4.32
CA SER A 186 -3.04 -19.83 4.74
C SER A 186 -4.51 -19.68 4.35
N ASP A 187 -4.83 -19.93 3.07
CA ASP A 187 -6.18 -19.76 2.54
C ASP A 187 -7.15 -20.75 3.20
N PHE A 188 -6.72 -22.00 3.40
CA PHE A 188 -7.49 -23.01 4.09
C PHE A 188 -7.84 -22.63 5.53
N ILE A 189 -6.86 -22.20 6.33
CA ILE A 189 -7.13 -21.76 7.71
C ILE A 189 -8.02 -20.51 7.70
N LEU A 190 -7.78 -19.58 6.78
CA LEU A 190 -8.59 -18.37 6.64
C LEU A 190 -10.06 -18.70 6.35
N ASP A 191 -10.33 -19.62 5.43
CA ASP A 191 -11.68 -20.07 5.07
C ASP A 191 -12.43 -20.68 6.26
N ARG A 192 -11.72 -21.39 7.15
CA ARG A 192 -12.31 -21.98 8.36
C ARG A 192 -12.73 -20.97 9.40
N ILE A 193 -12.05 -19.82 9.46
CA ILE A 193 -12.34 -18.79 10.46
C ILE A 193 -13.24 -17.69 9.90
N ILE A 194 -13.35 -17.52 8.58
CA ILE A 194 -14.25 -16.53 7.99
C ILE A 194 -15.69 -16.76 8.46
N GLY A 195 -16.38 -15.66 8.79
CA GLY A 195 -17.77 -15.69 9.26
C GLY A 195 -17.94 -16.03 10.74
N THR A 196 -16.89 -16.47 11.43
CA THR A 196 -16.94 -16.73 12.88
C THR A 196 -16.89 -15.43 13.71
N GLU A 197 -17.37 -15.50 14.95
CA GLU A 197 -17.22 -14.42 15.93
C GLU A 197 -15.74 -14.09 16.15
N LEU A 198 -14.91 -15.13 16.30
CA LEU A 198 -13.45 -15.02 16.44
C LEU A 198 -12.86 -14.10 15.36
N PHE A 199 -13.15 -14.35 14.09
CA PHE A 199 -12.61 -13.56 12.99
C PHE A 199 -13.01 -12.09 13.04
N SER A 200 -14.23 -11.81 13.51
CA SER A 200 -14.74 -10.45 13.71
C SER A 200 -13.96 -9.69 14.77
N THR A 201 -13.38 -10.39 15.76
CA THR A 201 -12.54 -9.77 16.80
C THR A 201 -11.14 -9.37 16.30
N LEU A 202 -10.66 -9.93 15.19
CA LEU A 202 -9.30 -9.74 14.65
C LEU A 202 -9.11 -8.38 13.96
N THR A 203 -9.39 -7.30 14.68
CA THR A 203 -9.45 -5.95 14.11
C THR A 203 -8.10 -5.25 14.01
N THR A 204 -7.14 -5.59 14.87
CA THR A 204 -5.82 -4.96 14.95
C THR A 204 -4.69 -5.94 14.63
N ASN A 205 -3.49 -5.42 14.32
CA ASN A 205 -2.32 -6.26 14.05
C ASN A 205 -1.98 -7.14 15.25
N ASN A 206 -2.03 -6.58 16.46
CA ASN A 206 -1.72 -7.32 17.69
C ASN A 206 -2.71 -8.47 17.91
N LYS A 207 -4.01 -8.25 17.65
CA LYS A 207 -5.02 -9.31 17.78
C LYS A 207 -4.79 -10.43 16.76
N ARG A 208 -4.49 -10.08 15.50
CA ARG A 208 -4.16 -11.07 14.45
C ARG A 208 -2.92 -11.88 14.81
N LEU A 209 -1.83 -11.23 15.24
CA LEU A 209 -0.60 -11.93 15.64
C LEU A 209 -0.81 -12.81 16.88
N SER A 210 -1.57 -12.32 17.87
CA SER A 210 -1.94 -13.09 19.06
C SER A 210 -2.73 -14.34 18.69
N PHE A 211 -3.73 -14.20 17.81
CA PHE A 211 -4.48 -15.34 17.27
C PHE A 211 -3.58 -16.37 16.61
N ILE A 212 -2.67 -15.95 15.72
CA ILE A 212 -1.74 -16.86 15.04
C ILE A 212 -0.83 -17.59 16.05
N GLY A 213 -0.34 -16.87 17.07
CA GLY A 213 0.48 -17.46 18.13
C GLY A 213 -0.31 -18.41 19.04
N GLN A 214 -1.60 -18.17 19.27
CA GLN A 214 -2.48 -19.11 19.99
C GLN A 214 -2.74 -20.36 19.14
N LEU A 215 -3.12 -20.17 17.87
CA LEU A 215 -3.37 -21.24 16.90
C LEU A 215 -2.16 -22.16 16.77
N SER A 216 -0.96 -21.58 16.65
CA SER A 216 0.28 -22.37 16.52
C SER A 216 0.59 -23.18 17.76
N ARG A 217 0.33 -22.65 18.96
CA ARG A 217 0.53 -23.38 20.22
C ARG A 217 -0.50 -24.47 20.43
N GLU A 218 -1.76 -24.17 20.16
CA GLU A 218 -2.87 -25.09 20.41
C GLU A 218 -2.86 -26.29 19.45
N PHE A 219 -2.49 -26.06 18.19
CA PHE A 219 -2.39 -27.11 17.19
C PHE A 219 -0.97 -27.65 16.99
N GLU A 220 -0.01 -27.27 17.84
CA GLU A 220 1.38 -27.72 17.77
C GLU A 220 1.99 -27.54 16.37
N LEU A 221 1.77 -26.37 15.77
CA LEU A 221 2.29 -26.07 14.44
C LEU A 221 3.80 -25.73 14.50
N PRO A 222 4.59 -26.08 13.47
CA PRO A 222 5.98 -25.69 13.38
C PRO A 222 6.16 -24.17 13.53
N ASN A 223 7.20 -23.75 14.26
CA ASN A 223 7.50 -22.33 14.40
C ASN A 223 8.04 -21.76 13.08
N ASN A 224 7.16 -21.08 12.34
CA ASN A 224 7.45 -20.55 11.02
C ASN A 224 7.14 -19.05 10.94
N PRO A 225 8.10 -18.18 11.30
CA PRO A 225 7.89 -16.73 11.35
C PRO A 225 7.48 -16.12 10.00
N ASP A 226 7.97 -16.68 8.89
CA ASP A 226 7.62 -16.21 7.55
C ASP A 226 6.17 -16.54 7.22
N PHE A 227 5.71 -17.76 7.51
CA PHE A 227 4.29 -18.09 7.38
C PHE A 227 3.42 -17.20 8.27
N HIS A 228 3.77 -17.03 9.56
CA HIS A 228 2.99 -16.21 10.50
C HIS A 228 2.80 -14.77 10.03
N ARG A 229 3.87 -14.14 9.54
CA ARG A 229 3.85 -12.76 9.03
C ARG A 229 2.96 -12.61 7.80
N ASN A 230 3.04 -13.57 6.88
CA ASN A 230 2.28 -13.53 5.64
C ASN A 230 0.81 -13.91 5.86
N PHE A 231 0.52 -14.85 6.77
CA PHE A 231 -0.84 -15.19 7.17
C PHE A 231 -1.53 -14.03 7.90
N HIS A 232 -0.82 -13.32 8.78
CA HIS A 232 -1.29 -12.05 9.35
C HIS A 232 -1.70 -11.05 8.27
N THR A 233 -0.87 -10.90 7.23
CA THR A 233 -1.13 -10.01 6.10
C THR A 233 -2.33 -10.48 5.29
N ALA A 234 -2.51 -11.79 5.10
CA ALA A 234 -3.64 -12.37 4.41
C ALA A 234 -4.98 -12.06 5.12
N ILE A 235 -5.05 -12.28 6.44
CA ILE A 235 -6.22 -11.93 7.27
C ILE A 235 -6.55 -10.43 7.12
N LYS A 236 -5.55 -9.56 7.26
CA LYS A 236 -5.71 -8.11 7.14
C LYS A 236 -6.25 -7.71 5.76
N ASN A 237 -5.70 -8.28 4.69
CA ASN A 237 -6.09 -7.97 3.33
C ASN A 237 -7.51 -8.44 3.02
N TYR A 238 -7.88 -9.65 3.43
CA TYR A 238 -9.25 -10.16 3.29
C TYR A 238 -10.27 -9.23 3.96
N GLN A 239 -10.00 -8.80 5.19
CA GLN A 239 -10.88 -7.87 5.90
C GLN A 239 -10.97 -6.50 5.22
N LYS A 240 -9.85 -5.99 4.67
CA LYS A 240 -9.84 -4.71 3.93
C LYS A 240 -10.73 -4.78 2.69
N VAL A 241 -10.61 -5.85 1.89
CA VAL A 241 -11.40 -6.04 0.67
C VAL A 241 -12.89 -6.21 1.01
N ASN A 242 -13.23 -7.02 2.00
CA ASN A 242 -14.64 -7.29 2.34
C ASN A 242 -15.33 -6.15 3.10
N LYS A 243 -14.58 -5.28 3.81
CA LYS A 243 -15.14 -4.03 4.34
C LYS A 243 -15.55 -3.05 3.23
N LYS A 244 -14.85 -3.06 2.10
CA LYS A 244 -15.20 -2.21 0.94
C LYS A 244 -16.45 -2.68 0.21
N LYS A 245 -16.77 -3.99 0.24
CA LYS A 245 -17.99 -4.55 -0.36
C LYS A 245 -19.28 -4.30 0.46
N LYS A 246 -19.14 -3.95 1.73
CA LYS A 246 -20.27 -3.69 2.66
C LYS A 246 -20.60 -2.19 2.81
N LYS A 247 -19.89 -1.32 2.10
CA LYS A 247 -20.14 0.13 2.03
C LYS A 247 -20.62 0.46 0.63
#